data_AF-A0A9E6F1W6-F1
#
_entry.id   AF-A0A9E6F1W6-F1
#
_cell.length_a   1.000
_cell.length_b   1.000
_cell.length_c   1.000
_cell.angle_alpha   90.00
_cell.angle_beta   90.00
_cell.angle_gamma   90.00
#
_symmetry.space_group_name_H-M   'P 1'
#
loop_
_entity.id
_entity.type
_entity.pdbx_description
1 polymer ?
#
loop_
_entity_poly.entity_id
_entity_poly.type
_entity_poly.pdbx_seq_one_letter_code
_entity_poly.pdbx_strand_id
1 'polypeptide(L)'
;YIAQPPLYLVKSGKEQQYAWDEDERMSIVESMKKLQKAKANVNIQRYKGLGEMNPEQLWSTTMDPDHRSLLQVTVENAMEADQVFSTLMGDKVEPRRDFIEKNARYVRRLDV
;
A
#
# COMPACT_ATOMS: atom_id res chain seq x y z
N TYR A 1 -2.01 -15.25 0.97
CA TYR A 1 -1.81 -13.98 1.69
C TYR A 1 -1.18 -12.97 0.75
N ILE A 2 -1.45 -11.67 0.97
CA ILE A 2 -0.85 -10.55 0.25
C ILE A 2 -0.13 -9.69 1.29
N ALA A 3 1.17 -9.50 1.12
CA ALA A 3 1.95 -8.63 2.00
C ALA A 3 1.68 -7.15 1.68
N GLN A 4 1.66 -6.31 2.70
CA GLN A 4 1.45 -4.87 2.55
C GLN A 4 2.76 -4.11 2.83
N PRO A 5 3.57 -3.82 1.79
CA PRO A 5 4.75 -2.98 1.94
C PRO A 5 4.38 -1.52 2.24
N PRO A 6 5.21 -0.79 3.00
CA PRO A 6 5.00 0.63 3.23
C PRO A 6 5.23 1.44 1.94
N LEU A 7 4.50 2.54 1.80
CA LEU A 7 4.65 3.47 0.68
C LEU A 7 5.71 4.54 0.93
N TYR A 8 6.00 4.85 2.20
CA TYR A 8 6.92 5.92 2.57
C TYR A 8 7.86 5.51 3.69
N LEU A 9 9.04 6.14 3.70
CA LEU A 9 9.96 6.20 4.82
C LEU A 9 10.21 7.66 5.17
N VAL A 10 9.83 8.05 6.37
CA VAL A 10 10.01 9.40 6.92
C VAL A 10 11.20 9.40 7.87
N LYS A 11 12.18 10.26 7.63
CA LYS A 11 13.41 10.37 8.40
C LYS A 11 13.60 11.77 8.96
N SER A 12 14.01 11.86 10.22
CA SER A 12 14.36 13.13 10.85
C SER A 12 15.57 12.94 11.78
N GLY A 13 16.75 13.35 11.33
CA GLY A 13 18.00 13.12 12.04
C GLY A 13 18.29 11.62 12.18
N LYS A 14 18.20 11.08 13.41
CA LYS A 14 18.39 9.66 13.70
C LYS A 14 17.08 8.86 13.74
N GLU A 15 15.94 9.53 13.79
CA GLU A 15 14.63 8.87 13.84
C GLU A 15 14.16 8.51 12.42
N GLN A 16 13.57 7.33 12.27
CA GLN A 16 12.97 6.87 11.03
C GLN A 16 11.67 6.12 11.32
N GLN A 17 10.65 6.33 10.51
CA GLN A 17 9.36 5.66 10.61
C GLN A 17 8.79 5.38 9.20
N TYR A 18 8.11 4.24 9.05
CA TYR A 18 7.44 3.85 7.81
C TYR A 18 5.98 4.29 7.83
N ALA A 19 5.41 4.56 6.65
CA ALA A 19 4.00 4.84 6.48
C ALA A 19 3.43 4.02 5.31
N TRP A 20 2.25 3.45 5.50
CA TRP A 20 1.54 2.61 4.53
C TRP A 20 0.58 3.40 3.65
N ASP A 21 0.18 4.58 4.08
CA ASP A 21 -0.63 5.51 3.28
C ASP A 21 -0.20 6.98 3.44
N GLU A 22 -0.93 7.87 2.79
CA GLU A 22 -0.67 9.31 2.78
C GLU A 22 -1.00 9.97 4.13
N ASP A 23 -2.02 9.48 4.83
CA ASP A 23 -2.53 10.05 6.06
C ASP A 23 -1.60 9.74 7.24
N GLU A 24 -1.11 8.50 7.31
CA GLU A 24 -0.04 8.10 8.23
C GLU A 24 1.22 8.92 7.98
N ARG A 25 1.61 9.10 6.72
CA ARG A 25 2.80 9.90 6.37
C ARG A 25 2.66 11.34 6.87
N MET A 26 1.50 11.98 6.65
CA MET A 26 1.25 13.33 7.14
C MET A 26 1.32 13.40 8.67
N SER A 27 0.68 12.44 9.35
CA SER A 27 0.67 12.34 10.82
C SER A 27 2.08 12.18 11.41
N ILE A 28 2.92 11.33 10.80
CA ILE A 28 4.30 11.10 11.20
C ILE A 28 5.15 12.37 11.01
N VAL A 29 4.99 13.06 9.88
CA VAL A 29 5.71 14.32 9.62
C VAL A 29 5.33 15.38 10.66
N GLU A 30 4.05 15.48 11.02
CA GLU A 30 3.60 16.43 12.03
C GLU A 30 4.14 16.10 13.43
N SER A 31 4.12 14.82 13.82
CA SER A 31 4.65 14.38 15.12
C SER A 31 6.15 14.64 15.25
N MET A 32 6.94 14.32 14.22
CA MET A 32 8.39 14.58 14.20
C MET A 32 8.72 16.08 14.27
N LYS A 33 7.95 16.94 13.57
CA LYS A 33 8.14 18.39 13.62
C LYS A 33 7.85 18.98 15.01
N LYS A 34 6.83 18.47 15.70
CA LYS A 34 6.49 18.90 17.08
C LYS A 34 7.59 18.51 18.06
N LEU A 35 8.11 17.29 17.98
CA LEU A 35 9.16 16.78 18.87
C LEU A 35 10.47 17.54 18.73
N GLN A 36 10.89 17.86 17.49
CA GLN A 36 12.18 18.49 17.22
C GLN A 36 12.12 20.03 17.09
N LYS A 37 11.10 20.67 17.68
CA LYS A 37 10.91 22.14 17.73
C LYS A 37 11.07 22.82 16.35
N ALA A 38 10.43 22.28 15.31
CA ALA A 38 10.35 22.83 13.95
C ALA A 38 11.68 23.09 13.21
N LYS A 39 12.84 22.82 13.81
CA LYS A 39 14.17 23.00 13.18
C LYS A 39 14.69 21.75 12.47
N ALA A 40 13.97 20.63 12.57
CA ALA A 40 14.41 19.39 11.98
C ALA A 40 14.03 19.30 10.50
N ASN A 41 15.04 19.02 9.68
CA ASN A 41 14.83 18.69 8.29
C ASN A 41 14.23 17.28 8.22
N VAL A 42 12.98 17.17 7.78
CA VAL A 42 12.29 15.89 7.60
C VAL A 42 12.45 15.46 6.14
N ASN A 43 13.14 14.34 5.93
CA ASN A 43 13.32 13.74 4.62
C ASN A 43 12.25 12.65 4.42
N ILE A 44 11.58 12.68 3.27
CA ILE A 44 10.53 11.72 2.91
C ILE A 44 11.00 10.97 1.67
N GLN A 45 11.17 9.65 1.80
CA GLN A 45 11.40 8.75 0.68
C GLN A 45 10.09 8.03 0.35
N ARG A 46 9.70 8.00 -0.93
CA ARG A 46 8.54 7.27 -1.41
C ARG A 46 9.00 6.05 -2.19
N TYR A 47 8.55 4.87 -1.80
CA TYR A 47 8.81 3.63 -2.50
C TYR A 47 7.86 3.50 -3.69
N LYS A 48 8.40 3.28 -4.90
CA LYS A 48 7.58 2.94 -6.08
C LYS A 48 7.46 1.45 -6.33
N GLY A 49 8.40 0.68 -5.78
CA GLY A 49 8.40 -0.77 -5.85
C GLY A 49 9.38 -1.37 -4.83
N LEU A 50 9.29 -2.68 -4.66
CA LEU A 50 10.09 -3.42 -3.66
C LEU A 50 11.61 -3.36 -3.94
N GLY A 51 12.01 -3.20 -5.21
CA GLY A 51 13.43 -3.10 -5.59
C GLY A 51 14.13 -1.84 -5.10
N GLU A 52 13.40 -0.86 -4.57
CA GLU A 52 13.97 0.34 -3.96
C GLU A 52 14.29 0.15 -2.46
N MET A 53 13.93 -1.00 -1.89
CA MET A 53 14.21 -1.37 -0.51
C MET A 53 15.47 -2.22 -0.43
N ASN A 54 16.32 -1.93 0.56
CA ASN A 54 17.41 -2.85 0.89
C ASN A 54 16.85 -4.06 1.70
N PRO A 55 17.63 -5.15 1.84
CA PRO A 55 17.17 -6.36 2.51
C PRO A 55 16.68 -6.13 3.95
N GLU A 56 17.31 -5.24 4.70
CA GLU A 56 16.94 -4.93 6.09
C GLU A 56 15.60 -4.19 6.18
N GLN A 57 15.35 -3.26 5.24
CA GLN A 57 14.06 -2.57 5.14
C GLN A 57 12.96 -3.55 4.76
N LEU A 58 13.21 -4.41 3.76
CA LEU A 58 12.24 -5.39 3.31
C LEU A 58 11.88 -6.35 4.44
N TRP A 59 12.88 -6.85 5.18
CA TRP A 59 12.67 -7.74 6.30
C TRP A 59 11.81 -7.11 7.38
N SER A 60 12.25 -5.96 7.91
CA SER A 60 11.60 -5.31 9.05
C SER A 60 10.18 -4.80 8.76
N THR A 61 9.84 -4.58 7.49
CA THR A 61 8.52 -4.03 7.11
C THR A 61 7.55 -5.07 6.56
N THR A 62 8.04 -6.11 5.89
CA THR A 62 7.16 -7.04 5.15
C THR A 62 7.37 -8.52 5.43
N MET A 63 8.53 -8.92 5.97
CA MET A 63 8.84 -10.35 6.14
C MET A 63 8.84 -10.80 7.60
N ASP A 64 9.21 -9.91 8.52
CA ASP A 64 9.27 -10.18 9.96
C ASP A 64 7.87 -10.56 10.50
N PRO A 65 7.66 -11.80 10.99
CA PRO A 65 6.36 -12.25 11.49
C PRO A 65 5.76 -11.38 12.60
N ASP A 66 6.61 -10.72 13.40
CA ASP A 66 6.17 -9.91 14.53
C ASP A 66 5.68 -8.51 14.09
N HIS A 67 6.13 -8.02 12.94
CA HIS A 67 5.88 -6.66 12.47
C HIS A 67 5.16 -6.57 11.11
N ARG A 68 5.07 -7.67 10.37
CA ARG A 68 4.47 -7.67 9.02
C ARG A 68 2.95 -7.63 9.06
N SER A 69 2.37 -6.92 8.09
CA SER A 69 0.94 -6.95 7.80
C SER A 69 0.67 -7.81 6.57
N LEU A 70 -0.15 -8.86 6.76
CA LEU A 70 -0.57 -9.77 5.70
C LEU A 70 -2.10 -9.77 5.59
N LEU A 71 -2.61 -9.55 4.37
CA LEU A 71 -4.02 -9.77 4.06
C LEU A 71 -4.23 -11.22 3.67
N GLN A 72 -5.14 -11.91 4.35
CA GLN A 72 -5.52 -13.26 3.96
C GLN A 72 -6.45 -13.20 2.74
N VAL A 73 -6.13 -13.99 1.71
CA VAL A 73 -6.99 -14.09 0.52
C VAL A 73 -8.04 -15.15 0.81
N THR A 74 -9.31 -14.77 0.73
CA THR A 74 -10.46 -15.65 0.90
C THR A 74 -11.29 -15.66 -0.39
N VAL A 75 -11.99 -16.77 -0.63
CA VAL A 75 -12.94 -16.88 -1.74
C VAL A 75 -14.31 -17.15 -1.11
N GLU A 76 -15.19 -16.17 -1.20
CA GLU A 76 -16.54 -16.26 -0.63
C GLU A 76 -17.49 -16.99 -1.60
N ASN A 77 -17.46 -16.60 -2.87
CA ASN A 77 -18.28 -17.20 -3.93
C ASN A 77 -17.40 -17.61 -5.11
N ALA A 78 -17.29 -18.92 -5.33
CA ALA A 78 -16.46 -19.48 -6.40
C ALA A 78 -16.98 -19.14 -7.81
N MET A 79 -18.31 -19.07 -8.01
CA MET A 79 -18.90 -18.76 -9.31
C MET A 79 -18.67 -17.30 -9.69
N GLU A 80 -18.87 -16.39 -8.74
CA GLU A 80 -18.64 -14.96 -8.96
C GLU A 80 -17.15 -14.68 -9.20
N ALA A 81 -16.27 -15.30 -8.41
CA ALA A 81 -14.84 -15.19 -8.61
C ALA A 81 -14.43 -15.64 -10.03
N ASP A 82 -14.89 -16.80 -10.50
CA ASP A 82 -14.61 -17.29 -11.85
C ASP A 82 -15.07 -16.31 -12.94
N GLN A 83 -16.28 -15.77 -12.80
CA GLN A 83 -16.80 -14.76 -13.71
C GLN A 83 -15.94 -13.50 -13.74
N VAL A 84 -15.49 -13.01 -12.58
CA VAL A 84 -14.61 -11.84 -12.46
C VAL A 84 -13.25 -12.12 -13.09
N PHE A 85 -12.66 -13.28 -12.81
CA PHE A 85 -11.39 -13.70 -13.43
C PHE A 85 -11.48 -13.78 -14.95
N SER A 86 -12.54 -14.41 -15.48
CA SER A 86 -12.77 -14.51 -16.92
C SER A 86 -12.95 -13.14 -17.57
N THR A 87 -13.69 -12.23 -16.92
CA THR A 87 -13.92 -10.87 -17.43
C THR A 87 -12.65 -10.03 -17.44
N LEU A 88 -11.86 -10.09 -16.37
CA LEU A 88 -10.67 -9.24 -16.21
C LEU A 88 -9.44 -9.80 -16.90
N MET A 89 -9.28 -11.11 -16.96
CA MET A 89 -8.05 -11.78 -17.40
C MET A 89 -8.25 -12.67 -18.63
N GLY A 90 -9.47 -12.89 -19.10
CA GLY A 90 -9.76 -13.69 -20.29
C GLY A 90 -9.46 -12.96 -21.60
N ASP A 91 -9.50 -13.68 -22.72
CA ASP A 91 -9.03 -13.18 -24.03
C ASP A 91 -9.91 -12.08 -24.65
N LYS A 92 -11.17 -11.97 -24.22
CA LYS A 92 -12.12 -11.03 -24.79
C LYS A 92 -11.89 -9.62 -24.24
N VAL A 93 -11.66 -8.66 -25.14
CA VAL A 93 -11.37 -7.27 -24.78
C VAL A 93 -12.63 -6.49 -24.42
N GLU A 94 -13.72 -6.63 -25.19
CA GLU A 94 -14.98 -5.90 -24.97
C GLU A 94 -15.53 -6.01 -23.53
N PRO A 95 -15.71 -7.22 -22.94
CA PRO A 95 -16.23 -7.35 -21.58
C PRO A 95 -15.34 -6.65 -20.54
N ARG A 96 -14.02 -6.72 -20.71
CA ARG A 96 -13.04 -6.07 -19.84
C ARG A 96 -13.15 -4.55 -19.94
N ARG A 97 -13.24 -4.01 -21.16
CA ARG A 97 -13.38 -2.56 -21.39
C ARG A 97 -14.64 -2.03 -20.72
N ASP A 98 -15.78 -2.68 -20.99
CA ASP A 98 -17.07 -2.27 -20.42
C ASP A 98 -17.05 -2.33 -18.88
N PHE A 99 -16.39 -3.35 -18.31
CA PHE A 99 -16.22 -3.47 -16.86
C PHE A 99 -15.39 -2.30 -16.29
N ILE A 100 -14.26 -1.98 -16.91
CA ILE A 100 -13.39 -0.89 -16.46
C ILE A 100 -14.12 0.46 -16.57
N GLU A 101 -14.79 0.75 -17.69
CA GLU A 101 -15.50 2.02 -17.88
C GLU A 101 -16.62 2.23 -16.86
N LYS A 102 -17.37 1.16 -16.55
CA LYS A 102 -18.44 1.20 -15.55
C LYS A 102 -17.90 1.39 -14.14
N ASN A 103 -16.81 0.72 -13.77
CA ASN A 103 -16.38 0.61 -12.36
C ASN A 103 -15.22 1.55 -11.97
N ALA A 104 -14.40 2.03 -12.89
CA ALA A 104 -13.17 2.78 -12.58
C ALA A 104 -13.39 4.03 -11.72
N ARG A 105 -14.56 4.68 -11.84
CA ARG A 105 -14.90 5.88 -11.06
C ARG A 105 -15.31 5.57 -9.62
N TYR A 106 -15.73 4.34 -9.33
CA TYR A 106 -16.30 3.94 -8.05
C TYR A 106 -15.27 3.31 -7.10
N VAL A 107 -14.07 2.95 -7.60
CA VAL A 107 -13.02 2.28 -6.83
C VAL A 107 -12.60 3.05 -5.57
N ARG A 108 -12.71 4.39 -5.55
CA ARG A 108 -12.39 5.20 -4.35
C ARG A 108 -13.33 4.98 -3.17
N ARG A 109 -14.47 4.31 -3.35
CA ARG A 109 -15.53 4.14 -2.33
C ARG A 109 -16.01 2.69 -2.21
N LEU A 110 -15.11 1.72 -2.37
CA LEU A 110 -15.46 0.32 -2.16
C LEU A 110 -15.58 -0.02 -0.66
N ASP A 111 -14.82 0.67 0.20
CA ASP A 111 -14.72 0.38 1.64
C ASP A 111 -15.39 1.45 2.53
N VAL A 112 -16.38 2.21 2.03
CA VAL A 112 -17.14 3.22 2.81
C VAL A 112 -18.38 2.61 3.45
#